data_AF-A0A1N6T4C3-F1
#
_entry.id   AF-A0A1N6T4C3-F1
#
_cell.length_a   1.000
_cell.length_b   1.000
_cell.length_c   1.000
_cell.angle_alpha   90.00
_cell.angle_beta   90.00
_cell.angle_gamma   90.00
#
_symmetry.space_group_name_H-M   'P 1'
#
loop_
_entity.id
_entity.type
_entity.pdbx_description
1 polymer ?
#
loop_
_entity_poly.entity_id
_entity_poly.type
_entity_poly.pdbx_seq_one_letter_code
_entity_poly.pdbx_strand_id
1 'polypeptide(L)'
;MLGEDRRGDLDEALPDVIEVKAAGAGDLVTLLQEFTTEMRAQFELFRRLRAGAESLIDGADEALAKLARADIKAATDAIALIVRTLEKIDALLRQMERDRLDAEERLIEARDPEVLRGEVEALIAGRVEAEVAARLEAAVAVRMAEGCRIG
;
A
#
# COMPACT_ATOMS: atom_id res chain seq x y z
N MET A 1 30.72 -40.24 -7.98
CA MET A 1 30.80 -38.88 -7.40
C MET A 1 29.92 -37.99 -8.25
N LEU A 2 28.70 -37.75 -7.78
CA LEU A 2 27.68 -36.98 -8.48
C LEU A 2 27.89 -35.50 -8.19
N GLY A 3 28.16 -34.72 -9.23
CA GLY A 3 28.16 -33.26 -9.17
C GLY A 3 26.72 -32.77 -9.19
N GLU A 4 26.25 -32.27 -8.05
CA GLU A 4 24.96 -31.59 -7.92
C GLU A 4 25.06 -30.22 -8.62
N ASP A 5 24.33 -30.08 -9.72
CA ASP A 5 24.02 -28.81 -10.35
C ASP A 5 22.97 -28.06 -9.52
N ARG A 6 23.41 -27.37 -8.45
CA ARG A 6 22.53 -26.55 -7.59
C ARG A 6 22.26 -25.15 -8.17
N ARG A 7 22.01 -25.05 -9.48
CA ARG A 7 21.68 -23.77 -10.15
C ARG A 7 20.24 -23.68 -10.67
N GLY A 8 19.39 -24.66 -10.34
CA GLY A 8 17.98 -24.70 -10.77
C GLY A 8 16.93 -24.18 -9.79
N ASP A 9 17.19 -24.13 -8.48
CA ASP A 9 16.08 -24.15 -7.49
C ASP A 9 15.72 -22.80 -6.84
N LEU A 10 16.14 -21.65 -7.39
CA LEU A 10 15.78 -20.34 -6.82
C LEU A 10 14.61 -19.64 -7.51
N ASP A 11 14.07 -20.20 -8.60
CA ASP A 11 12.95 -19.62 -9.35
C ASP A 11 11.60 -20.30 -9.05
N GLU A 12 11.58 -21.35 -8.21
CA GLU A 12 10.38 -22.13 -7.94
C GLU A 12 9.85 -21.92 -6.51
N ALA A 13 8.54 -21.61 -6.46
CA ALA A 13 7.67 -21.53 -5.29
C ALA A 13 7.70 -20.25 -4.44
N LEU A 14 7.49 -19.09 -5.06
CA LEU A 14 6.57 -18.13 -4.44
C LEU A 14 5.17 -18.44 -4.97
N PRO A 15 4.18 -18.74 -4.11
CA PRO A 15 2.84 -19.09 -4.56
C PRO A 15 2.22 -17.95 -5.38
N ASP A 16 1.56 -18.29 -6.48
CA ASP A 16 0.89 -17.32 -7.36
C ASP A 16 -0.27 -16.58 -6.67
N VAL A 17 -0.76 -17.10 -5.54
CA VAL A 17 -1.85 -16.52 -4.76
C VAL A 17 -1.52 -16.62 -3.28
N ILE A 18 -1.35 -15.47 -2.62
CA ILE A 18 -1.35 -15.37 -1.17
C ILE A 18 -2.81 -15.16 -0.74
N GLU A 19 -3.47 -16.19 -0.21
CA GLU A 19 -4.78 -16.04 0.42
C GLU A 19 -4.64 -15.29 1.75
N VAL A 20 -5.06 -14.02 1.76
CA VAL A 20 -5.05 -13.18 2.96
C VAL A 20 -6.43 -13.28 3.63
N LYS A 21 -6.49 -13.92 4.80
CA LYS A 21 -7.70 -13.87 5.64
C LYS A 21 -7.97 -12.42 6.03
N ALA A 22 -9.19 -11.95 5.77
CA ALA A 22 -9.65 -10.56 5.86
C ALA A 22 -9.42 -9.81 7.19
N ALA A 23 -8.91 -10.47 8.23
CA ALA A 23 -8.50 -9.84 9.49
C ALA A 23 -7.02 -9.34 9.51
N GLY A 24 -6.24 -9.55 8.43
CA GLY A 24 -4.81 -9.21 8.37
C GLY A 24 -4.36 -8.43 7.13
N ALA A 25 -5.29 -7.91 6.32
CA ALA A 25 -4.93 -7.24 5.06
C ALA A 25 -4.19 -5.91 5.26
N GLY A 26 -4.57 -5.11 6.26
CA GLY A 26 -3.88 -3.85 6.57
C GLY A 26 -2.47 -4.06 7.12
N ASP A 27 -2.27 -5.13 7.89
CA ASP A 27 -0.97 -5.55 8.42
C ASP A 27 -0.03 -5.99 7.27
N LEU A 28 -0.56 -6.76 6.32
CA LEU A 28 0.20 -7.16 5.13
C LEU A 28 0.57 -5.99 4.21
N VAL A 29 -0.34 -5.05 3.96
CA VAL A 29 -0.02 -3.85 3.15
C VAL A 29 1.12 -3.06 3.78
N THR A 30 1.06 -2.86 5.10
CA THR A 30 2.10 -2.16 5.86
C THR A 30 3.43 -2.89 5.73
N LEU A 31 3.42 -4.21 5.94
CA LEU A 31 4.61 -5.06 5.79
C LEU A 31 5.22 -4.95 4.38
N LEU A 32 4.40 -5.02 3.33
CA LEU A 32 4.87 -4.91 1.94
C LEU A 32 5.48 -3.53 1.63
N GLN A 33 4.95 -2.46 2.24
CA GLN A 33 5.51 -1.11 2.13
C GLN A 33 6.84 -0.98 2.86
N GLU A 34 6.98 -1.59 4.04
CA GLU A 34 8.24 -1.66 4.78
C GLU A 34 9.30 -2.44 3.98
N PHE A 35 8.93 -3.60 3.42
CA PHE A 35 9.80 -4.37 2.53
C PHE A 35 10.22 -3.57 1.30
N THR A 36 9.33 -2.77 0.71
CA THR A 36 9.66 -1.90 -0.42
C THR A 36 10.73 -0.86 -0.03
N THR A 37 10.63 -0.31 1.18
CA THR A 37 11.60 0.66 1.71
C THR A 37 12.97 0.00 1.94
N GLU A 38 12.97 -1.17 2.56
CA GLU A 38 14.19 -1.95 2.81
C GLU A 38 14.87 -2.39 1.49
N MET A 39 14.11 -2.90 0.54
CA MET A 39 14.61 -3.31 -0.78
C MET A 39 15.23 -2.13 -1.56
N ARG A 40 14.69 -0.92 -1.41
CA ARG A 40 15.31 0.29 -1.97
C ARG A 40 16.67 0.58 -1.32
N ALA A 41 16.80 0.43 -0.01
CA ALA A 41 18.08 0.61 0.68
C ALA A 41 19.12 -0.43 0.23
N GLN A 42 18.71 -1.69 0.08
CA GLN A 42 19.56 -2.77 -0.44
C GLN A 42 19.95 -2.55 -1.89
N PHE A 43 19.04 -2.07 -2.74
CA PHE A 43 19.33 -1.71 -4.13
C PHE A 43 20.43 -0.66 -4.21
N GLU A 44 20.34 0.39 -3.39
CA GLU A 44 21.37 1.43 -3.32
C GLU A 44 22.71 0.90 -2.79
N LEU A 45 22.69 -0.04 -1.84
CA LEU A 45 23.89 -0.74 -1.38
C LEU A 45 24.57 -1.50 -2.52
N PHE A 46 23.83 -2.36 -3.24
CA PHE A 46 24.42 -3.13 -4.34
C PHE A 46 24.88 -2.26 -5.50
N ARG A 47 24.21 -1.13 -5.77
CA ARG A 47 24.69 -0.13 -6.75
C ARG A 47 26.06 0.42 -6.35
N ARG A 48 26.25 0.76 -5.07
CA ARG A 48 27.54 1.24 -4.56
C ARG A 48 28.62 0.15 -4.61
N LEU A 49 28.28 -1.09 -4.23
CA LEU A 49 29.21 -2.22 -4.30
C LEU A 49 29.67 -2.47 -5.75
N ARG A 50 28.74 -2.43 -6.71
CA ARG A 50 29.07 -2.58 -8.13
C ARG A 50 30.02 -1.49 -8.61
N ALA A 51 29.73 -0.22 -8.31
CA ALA A 51 30.58 0.91 -8.69
C ALA A 51 31.97 0.82 -8.02
N GLY A 52 32.03 0.38 -6.76
CA GLY A 52 33.29 0.13 -6.06
C GLY A 52 34.12 -0.95 -6.76
N ALA A 53 33.52 -2.07 -7.13
CA ALA A 53 34.19 -3.15 -7.86
C ALA A 53 34.61 -2.72 -9.28
N GLU A 54 33.80 -1.93 -9.99
CA GLU A 54 34.16 -1.34 -11.29
C GLU A 54 35.44 -0.50 -11.18
N SER A 55 35.60 0.29 -10.11
CA SER A 55 36.79 1.13 -9.90
C SER A 55 38.08 0.34 -9.65
N LEU A 56 37.97 -0.92 -9.22
CA LEU A 56 39.12 -1.78 -8.94
C LEU A 56 39.71 -2.42 -10.19
N ILE A 57 39.05 -2.32 -11.35
CA ILE A 57 39.53 -2.96 -12.59
C ILE A 57 40.69 -2.18 -13.21
N ASP A 58 40.69 -0.86 -13.12
CA ASP A 58 41.72 -0.02 -13.74
C ASP A 58 43.05 -0.14 -12.97
N GLY A 59 44.06 -0.70 -13.63
CA GLY A 59 45.41 -0.87 -13.07
C GLY A 59 45.59 -2.07 -12.14
N ALA A 60 44.58 -2.93 -11.99
CA ALA A 60 44.68 -4.17 -11.22
C ALA A 60 45.45 -5.27 -11.96
N ASP A 61 46.07 -6.17 -11.19
CA ASP A 61 46.55 -7.44 -11.73
C ASP A 61 45.39 -8.34 -12.17
N GLU A 62 45.70 -9.39 -12.93
CA GLU A 62 44.70 -10.30 -13.49
C GLU A 62 43.84 -10.99 -12.42
N ALA A 63 44.41 -11.30 -11.26
CA ALA A 63 43.70 -11.98 -10.19
C ALA A 63 42.67 -11.03 -9.52
N LEU A 64 43.09 -9.81 -9.22
CA LEU A 64 42.24 -8.75 -8.69
C LEU A 64 41.16 -8.33 -9.69
N ALA A 65 41.51 -8.16 -10.96
CA ALA A 65 40.56 -7.83 -12.01
C ALA A 65 39.50 -8.94 -12.19
N LYS A 66 39.89 -10.21 -12.07
CA LYS A 66 38.95 -11.34 -12.10
C LYS A 66 38.00 -11.33 -10.90
N LEU A 67 38.51 -11.06 -9.70
CA LEU A 67 37.68 -10.94 -8.49
C LEU A 67 36.68 -9.78 -8.63
N ALA A 68 37.14 -8.61 -9.05
CA ALA A 68 36.29 -7.44 -9.27
C ALA A 68 35.14 -7.72 -10.27
N ARG A 69 35.41 -8.43 -11.37
CA ARG A 69 34.37 -8.85 -12.33
C ARG A 69 33.34 -9.81 -11.71
N ALA A 70 33.77 -10.70 -10.82
CA ALA A 70 32.85 -11.59 -10.11
C ALA A 70 31.93 -10.81 -9.17
N ASP A 71 32.47 -9.82 -8.44
CA ASP A 71 31.70 -8.96 -7.54
C ASP A 71 30.69 -8.08 -8.32
N ILE A 72 31.10 -7.52 -9.46
CA ILE A 72 30.20 -6.76 -10.35
C ILE A 72 29.02 -7.63 -10.79
N LYS A 73 29.30 -8.88 -11.17
CA LYS A 73 28.26 -9.82 -11.58
C LYS A 73 27.32 -10.14 -10.43
N ALA A 74 27.84 -10.48 -9.25
CA ALA A 74 27.03 -10.79 -8.08
C ALA A 74 26.13 -9.61 -7.68
N ALA A 75 26.67 -8.38 -7.68
CA ALA A 75 25.91 -7.18 -7.40
C ALA A 75 24.83 -6.93 -8.47
N THR A 76 25.12 -7.18 -9.74
CA THR A 76 24.15 -7.03 -10.84
C THR A 76 23.02 -8.05 -10.74
N ASP A 77 23.34 -9.32 -10.44
CA ASP A 77 22.35 -10.38 -10.27
C ASP A 77 21.44 -10.08 -9.06
N ALA A 78 22.01 -9.57 -7.94
CA ALA A 78 21.24 -9.13 -6.78
C ALA A 78 20.33 -7.94 -7.08
N ILE A 79 20.81 -6.94 -7.82
CA ILE A 79 20.01 -5.79 -8.28
C ILE A 79 18.81 -6.27 -9.11
N ALA A 80 19.02 -7.20 -10.05
CA ALA A 80 17.95 -7.73 -10.89
C ALA A 80 16.88 -8.46 -10.07
N LEU A 81 17.30 -9.24 -9.06
CA LEU A 81 16.38 -9.93 -8.15
C LEU A 81 15.55 -8.95 -7.31
N ILE A 82 16.17 -7.86 -6.82
CA ILE A 82 15.47 -6.82 -6.08
C ILE A 82 14.41 -6.16 -6.96
N VAL A 83 14.75 -5.78 -8.19
CA VAL A 83 13.79 -5.16 -9.13
C VAL A 83 12.60 -6.08 -9.40
N ARG A 84 12.86 -7.36 -9.70
CA ARG A 84 11.80 -8.35 -9.91
C ARG A 84 10.90 -8.52 -8.68
N THR A 85 11.49 -8.50 -7.49
CA THR A 85 10.74 -8.58 -6.23
C THR A 85 9.85 -7.35 -6.03
N LEU A 86 10.37 -6.14 -6.30
CA LEU A 86 9.60 -4.90 -6.21
C LEU A 86 8.45 -4.86 -7.21
N GLU A 87 8.64 -5.37 -8.43
CA GLU A 87 7.56 -5.50 -9.42
C GLU A 87 6.44 -6.43 -8.93
N LYS A 88 6.79 -7.55 -8.30
CA LYS A 88 5.82 -8.47 -7.70
C LYS A 88 5.06 -7.82 -6.53
N ILE A 89 5.75 -7.07 -5.67
CA ILE A 89 5.13 -6.33 -4.57
C ILE A 89 4.16 -5.26 -5.11
N ASP A 90 4.54 -4.50 -6.14
CA ASP A 90 3.65 -3.51 -6.78
C ASP A 90 2.40 -4.18 -7.34
N ALA A 91 2.55 -5.30 -8.06
CA ALA A 91 1.42 -6.06 -8.58
C ALA A 91 0.46 -6.53 -7.48
N LEU A 92 1.00 -7.06 -6.36
CA LEU A 92 0.22 -7.49 -5.21
C LEU A 92 -0.53 -6.33 -4.55
N LEU A 93 0.13 -5.20 -4.29
CA LEU A 93 -0.51 -4.03 -3.69
C LEU A 93 -1.65 -3.49 -4.56
N ARG A 94 -1.46 -3.43 -5.88
CA ARG A 94 -2.52 -3.05 -6.81
C ARG A 94 -3.68 -4.04 -6.81
N GLN A 95 -3.40 -5.34 -6.66
CA GLN A 95 -4.43 -6.36 -6.59
C GLN A 95 -5.25 -6.23 -5.30
N MET A 96 -4.59 -6.08 -4.16
CA MET A 96 -5.27 -5.91 -2.88
C MET A 96 -6.19 -4.68 -2.86
N GLU A 97 -5.77 -3.58 -3.48
CA GLU A 97 -6.62 -2.39 -3.60
C GLU A 97 -7.84 -2.63 -4.49
N ARG A 98 -7.69 -3.35 -5.60
CA ARG A 98 -8.84 -3.78 -6.42
C ARG A 98 -9.78 -4.69 -5.62
N ASP A 99 -9.24 -5.68 -4.93
CA ASP A 99 -10.02 -6.62 -4.12
C ASP A 99 -10.82 -5.90 -3.02
N ARG A 100 -10.23 -4.86 -2.42
CA ARG A 100 -10.91 -3.99 -1.45
C ARG A 100 -12.08 -3.23 -2.08
N LEU A 101 -11.87 -2.60 -3.24
CA LEU A 101 -12.92 -1.87 -3.96
C LEU A 101 -14.05 -2.81 -4.42
N ASP A 102 -13.72 -3.97 -4.97
CA ASP A 102 -14.70 -4.98 -5.40
C ASP A 102 -15.49 -5.53 -4.21
N ALA A 103 -14.88 -5.64 -3.03
CA ALA A 103 -15.59 -6.01 -1.81
C ALA A 103 -16.56 -4.90 -1.36
N GLU A 104 -16.16 -3.63 -1.44
CA GLU A 104 -17.04 -2.49 -1.13
C GLU A 104 -18.21 -2.38 -2.10
N GLU A 105 -17.97 -2.57 -3.40
CA GLU A 105 -19.02 -2.57 -4.42
C GLU A 105 -20.04 -3.69 -4.17
N ARG A 106 -19.58 -4.92 -3.91
CA ARG A 106 -20.47 -6.05 -3.56
C ARG A 106 -21.28 -5.78 -2.31
N LEU A 107 -20.72 -5.09 -1.31
CA LEU A 107 -21.48 -4.69 -0.12
C LEU A 107 -22.57 -3.69 -0.46
N ILE A 108 -22.31 -2.71 -1.32
CA ILE A 108 -23.31 -1.74 -1.78
C ILE A 108 -24.42 -2.43 -2.59
N GLU A 109 -24.05 -3.28 -3.54
CA GLU A 109 -25.01 -4.03 -4.37
C GLU A 109 -25.90 -4.96 -3.53
N ALA A 110 -25.36 -5.53 -2.45
CA ALA A 110 -26.12 -6.41 -1.56
C ALA A 110 -27.08 -5.66 -0.62
N ARG A 111 -27.02 -4.32 -0.54
CA ARG A 111 -27.92 -3.54 0.32
C ARG A 111 -29.29 -3.37 -0.32
N ASP A 112 -30.34 -3.55 0.48
CA ASP A 112 -31.71 -3.26 0.08
C ASP A 112 -31.88 -1.75 -0.19
N PRO A 113 -32.29 -1.35 -1.42
CA PRO A 113 -32.50 0.05 -1.77
C PRO A 113 -33.53 0.76 -0.88
N GLU A 114 -34.55 0.07 -0.38
CA GLU A 114 -35.57 0.69 0.46
C GLU A 114 -35.05 0.98 1.87
N VAL A 115 -34.17 0.12 2.40
CA VAL A 115 -33.50 0.36 3.67
C VAL A 115 -32.56 1.57 3.56
N LEU A 116 -31.78 1.64 2.48
CA LEU A 116 -30.93 2.79 2.16
C LEU A 116 -31.72 4.10 2.08
N ARG A 117 -32.85 4.08 1.37
CA ARG A 117 -33.74 5.23 1.25
C ARG A 117 -34.27 5.68 2.61
N GLY A 118 -34.71 4.74 3.46
CA GLY A 118 -35.19 5.03 4.80
C GLY A 118 -34.12 5.67 5.70
N GLU A 119 -32.87 5.20 5.64
CA GLU A 119 -31.75 5.81 6.38
C GLU A 119 -31.48 7.25 5.95
N VAL A 120 -31.51 7.52 4.65
CA VAL A 120 -31.33 8.88 4.10
C VAL A 120 -32.48 9.80 4.52
N GLU A 121 -33.72 9.32 4.44
CA GLU A 121 -34.90 10.07 4.89
C GLU A 121 -34.80 10.43 6.37
N ALA A 122 -34.35 9.50 7.23
CA ALA A 122 -34.15 9.74 8.65
C ALA A 122 -33.04 10.79 8.93
N LEU A 123 -31.92 10.71 8.19
CA LEU A 123 -30.83 11.70 8.26
C LEU A 123 -31.30 13.11 7.88
N ILE A 124 -32.09 13.22 6.81
CA ILE A 124 -32.67 14.49 6.37
C ILE A 124 -33.63 15.02 7.44
N ALA A 125 -34.53 14.18 7.95
CA ALA A 125 -35.49 14.57 8.98
C ALA A 125 -34.78 15.13 10.22
N GLY A 126 -33.79 14.40 10.76
CA GLY A 126 -33.03 14.87 11.92
C GLY A 126 -32.30 16.18 11.69
N ARG A 127 -31.76 16.40 10.48
CA ARG A 127 -31.11 17.68 10.15
C ARG A 127 -32.10 18.84 10.01
N VAL A 128 -33.26 18.59 9.41
CA VAL A 128 -34.33 19.58 9.30
C VAL A 128 -34.87 19.95 10.68
N GLU A 129 -35.10 18.97 11.55
CA GLU A 129 -35.55 19.20 12.93
C GLU A 129 -34.56 20.08 13.71
N ALA A 130 -33.27 19.78 13.63
CA ALA A 130 -32.23 20.58 14.28
C ALA A 130 -32.19 22.04 13.78
N GLU A 131 -32.28 22.24 12.46
CA GLU A 131 -32.28 23.58 11.85
C GLU A 131 -33.56 24.36 12.20
N VAL A 132 -34.72 23.70 12.21
CA VAL A 132 -35.99 24.32 12.59
C VAL A 132 -35.99 24.71 14.06
N ALA A 133 -35.50 23.84 14.95
CA ALA A 133 -35.35 24.15 16.37
C ALA A 133 -34.47 25.39 16.58
N ALA A 134 -33.30 25.42 15.94
CA ALA A 134 -32.39 26.58 16.03
C ALA A 134 -33.06 27.89 15.54
N ARG A 135 -33.82 27.84 14.44
CA ARG A 135 -34.54 29.02 13.92
C ARG A 135 -35.67 29.47 14.83
N LEU A 136 -36.40 28.52 15.43
CA LEU A 136 -37.46 28.82 16.39
C LEU A 136 -36.89 29.46 17.66
N GLU A 137 -35.81 28.92 18.20
CA GLU A 137 -35.11 29.52 19.35
C GLU A 137 -34.66 30.95 19.06
N ALA A 138 -34.05 31.18 17.89
CA ALA A 138 -33.65 32.52 17.47
C ALA A 138 -34.83 33.47 17.33
N ALA A 139 -35.93 33.02 16.71
CA ALA A 139 -37.14 33.84 16.54
C ALA A 139 -37.82 34.18 17.88
N VAL A 140 -37.86 33.22 18.81
CA VAL A 140 -38.38 33.45 20.17
C VAL A 140 -37.51 34.46 20.91
N ALA A 141 -36.18 34.33 20.83
CA ALA A 141 -35.25 35.28 21.46
C ALA A 141 -35.45 36.71 20.95
N VAL A 142 -35.61 36.90 19.63
CA VAL A 142 -35.90 38.21 19.03
C VAL A 142 -37.21 38.78 19.57
N ARG A 143 -38.29 37.98 19.60
CA ARG A 143 -39.61 38.42 20.05
C ARG A 143 -39.63 38.78 21.55
N MET A 144 -38.88 38.06 22.38
CA MET A 144 -38.73 38.37 23.80
C MET A 144 -37.95 39.69 24.01
N ALA A 145 -36.92 39.94 23.21
CA ALA A 145 -36.15 41.18 23.24
C ALA A 145 -36.93 42.40 22.71
N GLU A 146 -37.91 42.19 21.84
CA GLU A 146 -38.86 43.24 21.42
C GLU A 146 -39.88 43.53 22.51
N GLY A 147 -40.47 42.51 23.15
CA GLY A 147 -41.43 42.70 24.25
C GLY A 147 -40.84 43.39 25.48
N CYS A 148 -39.56 43.16 25.79
CA CYS A 148 -38.85 43.81 26.90
C CYS A 148 -38.53 45.30 26.64
N ARG A 149 -38.59 45.76 25.39
CA ARG A 149 -38.33 47.17 25.02
C ARG A 149 -39.53 48.10 25.14
N ILE A 150 -40.73 47.58 25.39
CA ILE A 150 -42.00 48.33 25.39
C ILE A 150 -42.64 48.40 26.80
N GLY A 151 -42.05 47.73 27.80
CA GLY A 151 -42.45 47.80 29.22
C GLY A 151 -41.48 48.62 30.05
#